data_AF-A0A7X9F4P4-F1
#
_entry.id   AF-A0A7X9F4P4-F1
#
_cell.length_a   1.000
_cell.length_b   1.000
_cell.length_c   1.000
_cell.angle_alpha   90.00
_cell.angle_beta   90.00
_cell.angle_gamma   90.00
#
_symmetry.space_group_name_H-M   'P 1'
#
loop_
_entity.id
_entity.type
_entity.pdbx_description
1 polymer ?
#
loop_
_entity_poly.entity_id
_entity_poly.type
_entity_poly.pdbx_seq_one_letter_code
_entity_poly.pdbx_strand_id
1 'polypeptide(L)'
;GKNAVGYSFVTGFGSKPAMNPHFRLSATDGIDEPIPGWVVGGPNSHLQDQRSERNPTGVVYLSSEPAKCYMDLVESYASNEIAINWNAPLAYITGFLVSNSKKGK
;
A
#
# COMPACT_ATOMS: atom_id res chain seq x y z
N GLY A 1 9.54 3.93 -3.46
CA GLY A 1 8.93 3.31 -4.65
C GLY A 1 9.91 2.93 -5.75
N LYS A 2 11.02 2.26 -5.43
CA LYS A 2 11.89 1.65 -6.46
C LYS A 2 11.31 0.28 -6.84
N ASN A 3 10.21 0.28 -7.59
CA ASN A 3 9.48 -0.90 -8.03
C ASN A 3 8.79 -0.63 -9.38
N ALA A 4 8.13 -1.63 -9.96
CA ALA A 4 7.58 -1.55 -11.31
C ALA A 4 6.37 -0.59 -11.48
N VAL A 5 5.75 -0.14 -10.39
CA VAL A 5 4.62 0.81 -10.40
C VAL A 5 5.00 2.20 -9.89
N GLY A 6 6.22 2.36 -9.39
CA GLY A 6 6.78 3.62 -8.89
C GLY A 6 6.21 4.10 -7.54
N TYR A 7 5.23 3.41 -6.97
CA TYR A 7 4.61 3.80 -5.69
C TYR A 7 5.52 3.48 -4.50
N SER A 8 5.56 4.37 -3.52
CA SER A 8 5.89 3.99 -2.15
C SER A 8 4.65 3.34 -1.53
N PHE A 9 4.80 2.11 -1.06
CA PHE A 9 3.72 1.39 -0.38
C PHE A 9 3.60 1.77 1.11
N VAL A 10 4.21 2.87 1.54
CA VAL A 10 4.06 3.42 2.89
C VAL A 10 3.36 4.77 2.77
N THR A 11 2.20 4.91 3.42
CA THR A 11 1.40 6.16 3.40
C THR A 11 2.21 7.33 3.94
N GLY A 12 2.12 8.49 3.29
CA GLY A 12 2.83 9.71 3.70
C GLY A 12 4.35 9.73 3.45
N PHE A 13 4.95 8.68 2.86
CA PHE A 13 6.41 8.62 2.61
C PHE A 13 6.76 8.40 1.14
N GLY A 14 7.74 9.16 0.64
CA GLY A 14 8.23 9.10 -0.74
C GLY A 14 7.52 10.08 -1.68
N SER A 15 7.98 10.15 -2.93
CA SER A 15 7.45 11.11 -3.93
C SER A 15 6.12 10.69 -4.57
N LYS A 16 5.72 9.43 -4.39
CA LYS A 16 4.45 8.86 -4.87
C LYS A 16 3.92 7.85 -3.84
N PRO A 17 3.48 8.30 -2.65
CA PRO A 17 2.97 7.43 -1.60
C PRO A 17 1.61 6.83 -1.98
N ALA A 18 1.21 5.76 -1.29
CA ALA A 18 -0.17 5.30 -1.28
C ALA A 18 -1.04 6.39 -0.64
N MET A 19 -2.02 6.90 -1.39
CA MET A 19 -2.91 7.98 -0.96
C MET A 19 -4.30 7.49 -0.58
N ASN A 20 -4.76 6.38 -1.16
CA ASN A 20 -6.12 5.87 -0.98
C ASN A 20 -6.11 4.43 -0.43
N PRO A 21 -5.46 4.15 0.71
CA PRO A 21 -5.43 2.81 1.27
C PRO A 21 -6.85 2.31 1.57
N HIS A 22 -7.08 0.99 1.47
CA HIS A 22 -8.27 0.37 2.04
C HIS A 22 -8.16 0.39 3.57
N PHE A 23 -8.41 1.57 4.15
CA PHE A 23 -8.31 1.84 5.58
C PHE A 23 -9.43 2.78 6.01
N ARG A 24 -10.41 2.23 6.74
CA ARG A 24 -11.66 2.92 7.08
C ARG A 24 -11.46 4.28 7.75
N LEU A 25 -10.47 4.40 8.65
CA LEU A 25 -10.21 5.67 9.35
C LEU A 25 -9.82 6.76 8.34
N SER A 26 -8.80 6.51 7.51
CA SER A 26 -8.38 7.46 6.47
C SER A 26 -9.40 7.66 5.35
N ALA A 27 -10.29 6.71 5.11
CA ALA A 27 -11.34 6.86 4.08
C ALA A 27 -12.54 7.70 4.54
N THR A 28 -12.67 8.00 5.85
CA THR A 28 -13.89 8.59 6.42
C THR A 28 -13.65 9.78 7.34
N ASP A 29 -12.41 10.12 7.64
CA ASP A 29 -12.06 11.25 8.52
C ASP A 29 -12.19 12.63 7.85
N GLY A 30 -12.36 12.68 6.52
CA GLY A 30 -12.50 13.91 5.75
C GLY A 30 -11.16 14.63 5.53
N ILE A 31 -10.03 13.95 5.73
CA ILE A 31 -8.68 14.44 5.50
C ILE A 31 -8.18 13.87 4.16
N ASP A 32 -7.64 14.73 3.31
CA ASP A 32 -7.14 14.32 1.99
C ASP A 32 -5.92 13.39 2.12
N GLU A 33 -5.03 13.65 3.07
CA GLU A 33 -3.88 12.80 3.35
C GLU A 33 -4.26 11.59 4.23
N PRO A 34 -3.84 10.36 3.85
CA PRO A 34 -4.03 9.21 4.72
C PRO A 34 -3.16 9.32 5.97
N ILE A 35 -3.57 8.61 7.03
CA ILE A 35 -2.76 8.48 8.24
C ILE A 35 -1.38 7.94 7.82
N PRO A 36 -0.27 8.62 8.19
CA PRO A 36 1.06 8.28 7.67
C PRO A 36 1.64 7.05 8.37
N GLY A 37 2.60 6.40 7.71
CA GLY A 37 3.41 5.31 8.27
C GLY A 37 2.82 3.90 8.15
N TRP A 38 1.66 3.76 7.49
CA TRP A 38 1.06 2.45 7.22
C TRP A 38 1.62 1.83 5.95
N VAL A 39 2.09 0.58 6.03
CA VAL A 39 2.40 -0.20 4.83
C VAL A 39 1.14 -0.88 4.28
N VAL A 40 0.93 -0.74 2.97
CA VAL A 40 -0.13 -1.45 2.22
C VAL A 40 0.37 -2.80 1.70
N GLY A 41 -0.55 -3.72 1.41
CA GLY A 41 -0.23 -5.08 0.95
C GLY A 41 0.72 -5.15 -0.26
N GLY A 42 0.56 -4.25 -1.23
CA GLY A 42 1.34 -4.20 -2.46
C GLY A 42 0.78 -5.09 -3.59
N PRO A 43 1.53 -5.27 -4.70
CA PRO A 43 1.05 -5.98 -5.88
C PRO A 43 0.59 -7.42 -5.58
N ASN A 44 -0.59 -7.80 -6.08
CA ASN A 44 -1.17 -9.13 -5.90
C ASN A 44 -1.77 -9.67 -7.21
N SER A 45 -1.13 -10.68 -7.82
CA SER A 45 -1.55 -11.25 -9.12
C SER A 45 -2.81 -12.11 -9.06
N HIS A 46 -3.36 -12.37 -7.88
CA HIS A 46 -4.61 -13.11 -7.73
C HIS A 46 -5.86 -12.23 -7.87
N LEU A 47 -5.70 -10.90 -7.86
CA LEU A 47 -6.75 -9.92 -8.19
C LEU A 47 -8.09 -10.18 -7.47
N GLN A 48 -8.05 -10.49 -6.17
CA GLN A 48 -9.20 -11.02 -5.41
C GLN A 48 -10.35 -10.04 -5.20
N ASP A 49 -10.15 -8.78 -5.55
CA ASP A 49 -11.10 -7.66 -5.54
C ASP A 49 -11.45 -7.16 -6.96
N GLN A 50 -11.04 -7.90 -8.01
CA GLN A 50 -11.26 -7.50 -9.40
C GLN A 50 -12.74 -7.42 -9.75
N ARG A 51 -13.07 -6.45 -10.61
CA ARG A 51 -14.38 -6.35 -11.24
C ARG A 51 -14.69 -7.62 -12.03
N SER A 52 -15.83 -8.23 -11.72
CA SER A 52 -16.35 -9.42 -12.39
C SER A 52 -17.87 -9.45 -12.31
N GLU A 53 -18.52 -10.42 -12.94
CA GLU A 53 -19.98 -10.62 -12.79
C GLU A 53 -20.40 -10.82 -11.33
N ARG A 54 -19.54 -11.47 -10.54
CA ARG A 54 -19.77 -11.70 -9.09
C ARG A 54 -19.36 -10.50 -8.22
N ASN A 55 -18.61 -9.55 -8.78
CA ASN A 55 -18.17 -8.34 -8.11
C ASN A 55 -18.25 -7.15 -9.09
N PRO A 56 -19.48 -6.69 -9.43
CA PRO A 56 -19.66 -5.69 -10.48
C PRO A 56 -19.07 -4.32 -10.11
N THR A 57 -18.93 -4.03 -8.82
CA THR A 57 -18.30 -2.81 -8.29
C THR A 57 -16.81 -2.98 -7.99
N GLY A 58 -16.22 -4.12 -8.35
CA GLY A 58 -14.81 -4.41 -8.08
C GLY A 58 -13.84 -3.50 -8.82
N VAL A 59 -12.57 -3.69 -8.48
CA VAL A 59 -11.45 -2.90 -9.00
C VAL A 59 -11.11 -3.29 -10.43
N VAL A 60 -10.87 -2.29 -11.27
CA VAL A 60 -10.31 -2.50 -12.61
C VAL A 60 -8.80 -2.32 -12.52
N TYR A 61 -8.05 -3.42 -12.55
CA TYR A 61 -6.59 -3.38 -12.56
C TYR A 61 -6.05 -2.97 -13.93
N LEU A 62 -5.01 -2.13 -13.93
CA LEU A 62 -4.32 -1.70 -15.15
C LEU A 62 -3.37 -2.75 -15.72
N SER A 63 -3.03 -3.77 -14.93
CA SER A 63 -2.10 -4.84 -15.31
C SER A 63 -2.32 -6.08 -14.46
N SER A 64 -2.22 -7.26 -15.08
CA SER A 64 -2.18 -8.56 -14.40
C SER A 64 -0.77 -9.06 -14.12
N GLU A 65 0.27 -8.40 -14.66
CA GLU A 65 1.67 -8.76 -14.39
C GLU A 65 2.00 -8.69 -12.89
N PRO A 66 2.68 -9.69 -12.30
CA PRO A 66 2.82 -9.81 -10.84
C PRO A 66 3.44 -8.61 -10.11
N ALA A 67 4.34 -7.87 -10.76
CA ALA A 67 4.95 -6.68 -10.15
C ALA A 67 4.13 -5.39 -10.38
N LYS A 68 3.08 -5.44 -11.21
CA LYS A 68 2.29 -4.28 -11.66
C LYS A 68 0.81 -4.33 -11.27
N CYS A 69 0.33 -5.43 -10.69
CA CYS A 69 -1.04 -5.61 -10.21
C CYS A 69 -1.29 -4.91 -8.87
N TYR A 70 -1.19 -3.57 -8.87
CA TYR A 70 -1.45 -2.70 -7.72
C TYR A 70 -2.32 -1.51 -8.14
N MET A 71 -3.32 -1.19 -7.33
CA MET A 71 -4.20 -0.04 -7.55
C MET A 71 -4.31 0.79 -6.26
N ASP A 72 -3.97 2.07 -6.35
CA ASP A 72 -4.10 3.00 -5.23
C ASP A 72 -5.54 3.53 -5.11
N LEU A 73 -6.45 2.63 -4.73
CA LEU A 73 -7.89 2.86 -4.59
C LEU A 73 -8.38 2.29 -3.26
N VAL A 74 -9.34 2.96 -2.63
CA VAL A 74 -9.93 2.51 -1.36
C VAL A 74 -10.62 1.16 -1.53
N GLU A 75 -11.17 0.87 -2.71
CA GLU A 75 -11.85 -0.39 -3.01
C GLU A 75 -10.88 -1.57 -3.18
N SER A 76 -9.58 -1.32 -3.35
CA SER A 76 -8.59 -2.36 -3.61
C SER A 76 -8.09 -3.03 -2.33
N TYR A 77 -8.94 -3.77 -1.64
CA TYR A 77 -8.52 -4.49 -0.43
C TYR A 77 -7.45 -5.57 -0.71
N ALA A 78 -7.39 -6.15 -1.91
CA ALA A 78 -6.46 -7.23 -2.21
C ALA A 78 -5.03 -6.75 -2.46
N SER A 79 -4.82 -5.48 -2.80
CA SER A 79 -3.50 -4.90 -3.07
C SER A 79 -3.16 -3.65 -2.23
N ASN A 80 -4.17 -2.98 -1.67
CA ASN A 80 -4.02 -1.65 -1.04
C ASN A 80 -4.58 -1.55 0.39
N GLU A 81 -4.99 -2.67 1.01
CA GLU A 81 -5.35 -2.71 2.43
C GLU A 81 -4.11 -2.51 3.32
N ILE A 82 -4.36 -2.15 4.58
CA ILE A 82 -3.34 -2.09 5.64
C ILE A 82 -3.59 -3.20 6.66
N ALA A 83 -2.54 -3.66 7.33
CA ALA A 83 -2.68 -4.63 8.40
C ALA A 83 -1.54 -4.54 9.42
N ILE A 84 -1.85 -4.83 10.69
CA ILE A 84 -0.85 -4.77 11.77
C ILE A 84 0.32 -5.73 11.55
N ASN A 85 0.07 -6.90 10.96
CA ASN A 85 1.08 -7.91 10.65
C ASN A 85 1.98 -7.52 9.46
N TRP A 86 1.57 -6.58 8.61
CA TRP A 86 2.45 -5.98 7.61
C TRP A 86 3.28 -4.84 8.21
N ASN A 87 2.73 -4.10 9.17
CA ASN A 87 3.45 -3.01 9.85
C ASN A 87 4.49 -3.52 10.84
N ALA A 88 4.26 -4.67 11.49
CA ALA A 88 5.23 -5.30 12.39
C ALA A 88 6.63 -5.50 11.76
N PRO A 89 6.78 -6.15 10.59
CA PRO A 89 8.09 -6.28 9.95
C PRO A 89 8.65 -4.94 9.46
N LEU A 90 7.82 -3.98 9.03
CA LEU A 90 8.30 -2.63 8.69
C LEU A 90 8.92 -1.94 9.90
N ALA A 91 8.24 -1.95 11.06
CA ALA A 91 8.74 -1.37 12.30
C ALA A 91 10.05 -2.04 12.75
N TYR A 92 10.13 -3.37 12.65
CA TYR A 92 11.35 -4.11 13.00
C TYR A 92 12.53 -3.75 12.08
N ILE A 93 12.34 -3.80 10.76
CA ILE A 93 13.42 -3.53 9.80
C ILE A 93 13.88 -2.08 9.89
N THR A 94 12.96 -1.13 10.01
CA THR A 94 13.32 0.29 10.16
C THR A 94 14.07 0.55 11.46
N GLY A 95 13.63 -0.01 12.59
CA GLY A 95 14.34 0.06 13.87
C GLY A 95 15.75 -0.55 13.80
N PHE A 96 15.89 -1.71 13.15
CA PHE A 96 17.18 -2.34 12.91
C PHE A 96 18.11 -1.45 12.06
N LEU A 97 17.61 -0.90 10.95
CA LEU A 97 18.38 -0.04 10.06
C LEU A 97 18.82 1.25 10.75
N VAL A 98 17.95 1.88 11.54
CA VAL A 98 18.30 3.07 12.33
C VAL A 98 19.40 2.74 13.34
N SER A 99 19.27 1.61 14.05
CA SER A 99 20.23 1.19 15.08
C SER A 99 21.61 0.81 14.50
N ASN A 100 21.64 0.30 13.26
CA ASN A 100 22.86 -0.13 12.57
C ASN A 100 23.34 0.87 11.51
N SER A 101 22.65 1.99 11.34
CA SER A 101 23.13 3.07 10.50
C SER A 101 24.43 3.60 11.13
N LYS A 102 25.51 3.62 10.35
CA LYS A 102 26.72 4.32 10.78
C LYS A 102 26.30 5.77 10.98
N LYS A 103 26.30 6.25 12.23
CA LYS A 103 26.29 7.70 12.48
C LYS A 103 27.47 8.25 11.69
N GLY A 104 27.18 9.02 10.65
CA GLY A 104 28.23 9.69 9.88
C GLY A 104 29.14 10.41 10.87
N LYS A 105 30.45 10.16 10.75
CA LYS A 105 31.44 11.06 11.33
C LYS A 105 31.29 12.43 10.69
#